data_AF-A0A8B9E3U2-F1
#
_entry.id   AF-A0A8B9E3U2-F1
#
_cell.length_a   1.000
_cell.length_b   1.000
_cell.length_c   1.000
_cell.angle_alpha   90.00
_cell.angle_beta   90.00
_cell.angle_gamma   90.00
#
_symmetry.space_group_name_H-M   'P 1'
#
loop_
_entity.id
_entity.type
_entity.pdbx_description
1 polymer ?
#
loop_
_entity_poly.entity_id
_entity_poly.type
_entity_poly.pdbx_seq_one_letter_code
_entity_poly.pdbx_strand_id
1 'polypeptide(L)' 'FSSLREQGPPSSPDIQTTYGCIMVAVAFSLRYFTILFLLLAVVFTCCLGLQCKEHQYPFGEKCCKYCAPGK' A
#
# COMPACT_ATOMS: atom_id res chain seq x y z
N PHE A 1 50.63 12.27 -30.03
CA PHE A 1 49.62 13.19 -30.57
C PHE A 1 48.39 12.36 -30.92
N SER A 2 47.63 11.91 -29.92
CA SER A 2 46.61 12.73 -29.25
C SER A 2 45.53 13.17 -30.24
N SER A 3 44.61 12.26 -30.57
CA SER A 3 43.30 12.71 -31.05
C SER A 3 42.31 12.40 -29.93
N LEU A 4 41.94 13.48 -29.25
CA LEU A 4 41.11 13.50 -28.07
C LEU A 4 39.77 12.81 -28.33
N ARG A 5 39.39 11.96 -27.37
CA ARG A 5 38.09 11.94 -26.70
C ARG A 5 37.16 13.09 -27.14
N GLU A 6 36.28 12.81 -28.08
CA GLU A 6 34.99 13.49 -28.23
C GLU A 6 33.92 12.51 -27.72
N GLN A 7 33.99 12.18 -26.43
CA GLN A 7 32.79 11.77 -25.70
C GLN A 7 31.97 13.05 -25.53
N GLY A 8 31.15 13.34 -26.53
CA GLY A 8 30.08 14.33 -26.39
C GLY A 8 29.22 13.98 -25.17
N PRO A 9 28.66 14.97 -24.47
CA PRO A 9 27.75 14.73 -23.36
C PRO A 9 26.60 13.83 -23.84
N PRO A 10 26.12 12.85 -23.04
CA PRO A 10 25.01 12.00 -23.47
C PRO A 10 23.78 12.89 -23.73
N SER A 11 23.50 13.10 -25.01
CA SER A 11 22.44 13.97 -25.49
C SER A 11 21.12 13.21 -25.44
N SER A 12 20.29 13.60 -24.48
CA SER A 12 18.89 13.19 -24.32
C SER A 12 18.70 11.74 -23.85
N PRO A 13 17.85 11.47 -22.85
CA PRO A 13 17.47 10.09 -22.56
C PRO A 13 16.74 9.57 -23.81
N ASP A 14 17.15 8.40 -24.32
CA ASP A 14 16.43 7.73 -25.40
C ASP A 14 14.96 7.65 -24.99
N ILE A 15 14.07 8.16 -25.85
CA ILE A 15 12.63 8.21 -25.60
C ILE A 15 12.12 6.81 -25.18
N GLN A 16 12.67 5.76 -25.80
CA GLN A 16 12.40 4.36 -25.48
C GLN A 16 12.85 3.94 -24.06
N THR A 17 14.04 4.36 -23.62
CA THR A 17 14.54 4.13 -22.26
C THR A 17 13.70 4.89 -21.23
N THR A 18 13.26 6.11 -21.58
CA THR A 18 12.39 6.94 -20.73
C THR A 18 11.04 6.27 -20.50
N TYR A 19 10.37 5.81 -21.56
CA TYR A 19 9.11 5.07 -21.44
C TYR A 19 9.29 3.75 -20.67
N GLY A 20 10.42 3.05 -20.85
CA GLY A 20 10.74 1.85 -20.08
C GLY A 20 10.77 2.12 -18.57
N CYS A 21 11.50 3.17 -18.14
CA CYS A 21 11.55 3.58 -16.74
C CYS A 21 10.18 3.98 -16.18
N ILE A 22 9.37 4.71 -16.98
CA ILE A 22 8.01 5.10 -16.60
C ILE A 22 7.12 3.86 -16.38
N MET A 23 7.15 2.89 -17.31
CA MET A 23 6.35 1.66 -17.19
C MET A 23 6.73 0.83 -15.95
N VAL A 24 8.03 0.75 -15.63
CA VAL A 24 8.50 0.08 -14.40
C VAL A 24 8.03 0.84 -13.15
N ALA A 25 8.14 2.16 -13.14
CA ALA A 25 7.69 2.99 -12.01
C ALA A 25 6.17 2.91 -11.80
N VAL A 26 5.38 2.88 -12.88
CA VAL A 26 3.92 2.72 -12.84
C VAL A 26 3.56 1.33 -12.31
N ALA A 27 4.21 0.27 -12.81
CA ALA A 27 3.97 -1.09 -12.33
C ALA A 27 4.31 -1.25 -10.84
N PHE A 28 5.42 -0.66 -10.39
CA PHE A 28 5.80 -0.65 -8.98
C PHE A 28 4.79 0.11 -8.13
N SER A 29 4.39 1.32 -8.57
CA SER A 29 3.41 2.14 -7.87
C SER A 29 2.07 1.42 -7.74
N LEU A 30 1.58 0.78 -8.81
CA LEU A 30 0.34 0.01 -8.77
C LEU A 30 0.42 -1.12 -7.74
N ARG A 31 1.52 -1.89 -7.72
CA ARG A 31 1.72 -2.96 -6.72
C ARG A 31 1.81 -2.41 -5.30
N TYR A 32 2.47 -1.28 -5.11
CA TYR A 32 2.58 -0.65 -3.81
C TYR A 32 1.20 -0.19 -3.30
N PHE A 33 0.43 0.49 -4.15
CA PHE A 33 -0.91 0.95 -3.81
C PHE A 33 -1.86 -0.21 -3.50
N THR A 34 -1.81 -1.31 -4.26
CA THR A 34 -2.65 -2.48 -3.97
C THR A 34 -2.30 -3.11 -2.63
N ILE A 35 -1.01 -3.28 -2.32
CA ILE A 35 -0.56 -3.79 -1.02
C ILE A 35 -1.00 -2.87 0.12
N LEU A 36 -0.78 -1.55 -0.04
CA LEU A 36 -1.18 -0.56 0.96
C LEU A 36 -2.70 -0.58 1.19
N PHE A 37 -3.48 -0.68 0.12
CA PHE A 37 -4.93 -0.75 0.21
C PHE A 37 -5.42 -2.03 0.90
N LEU A 38 -4.80 -3.17 0.60
CA LEU A 38 -5.11 -4.44 1.29
C LEU A 38 -4.78 -4.37 2.78
N LEU A 39 -3.64 -3.78 3.15
CA LEU A 39 -3.27 -3.54 4.55
C LEU A 39 -4.30 -2.64 5.25
N LEU A 40 -4.66 -1.52 4.62
CA LEU A 40 -5.69 -0.61 5.14
C LEU A 40 -7.04 -1.31 5.30
N ALA A 41 -7.45 -2.12 4.33
CA ALA A 41 -8.69 -2.89 4.39
C ALA A 41 -8.67 -3.89 5.56
N VAL A 42 -7.57 -4.64 5.73
CA VAL A 42 -7.42 -5.57 6.86
C VAL A 42 -7.49 -4.83 8.20
N VAL A 43 -6.74 -3.73 8.35
CA VAL A 43 -6.78 -2.93 9.59
C VAL A 43 -8.18 -2.40 9.84
N PHE A 44 -8.85 -1.87 8.80
CA PHE A 44 -10.20 -1.34 8.92
C PHE A 44 -11.23 -2.41 9.25
N THR A 45 -11.17 -3.58 8.60
CA THR A 45 -12.03 -4.72 8.91
C THR A 45 -11.74 -5.32 10.29
N CYS A 46 -10.49 -5.35 10.74
CA CYS A 46 -10.16 -5.73 12.11
C CYS A 46 -10.74 -4.72 13.09
N CYS A 47 -10.50 -3.42 12.90
CA CYS A 47 -10.99 -2.35 13.77
C CYS A 47 -12.53 -2.24 13.79
N LEU A 48 -13.20 -2.45 12.66
CA LEU A 48 -14.66 -2.47 12.57
C LEU A 48 -15.25 -3.81 13.01
N GLY A 49 -14.58 -4.92 12.74
CA GLY A 49 -14.96 -6.25 13.22
C GLY A 49 -14.82 -6.39 14.74
N LEU A 50 -13.95 -5.57 15.35
CA LEU A 50 -13.84 -5.36 16.79
C LEU A 50 -15.02 -4.56 17.37
N GLN A 51 -15.84 -3.90 16.54
CA GLN A 51 -17.07 -3.25 16.99
C GLN A 51 -18.17 -4.30 17.14
N CYS A 52 -18.19 -4.92 18.32
CA CYS A 52 -19.26 -5.82 18.72
C CYS A 52 -20.63 -5.17 18.51
N LYS A 53 -21.63 -5.91 18.01
CA LYS A 53 -22.98 -5.36 17.69
C LYS A 53 -23.57 -4.58 18.87
N GLU A 54 -24.48 -3.65 18.58
CA GLU A 54 -25.31 -2.94 19.56
C GLU A 54 -25.76 -3.91 20.69
N HIS A 55 -25.46 -3.58 21.95
CA HIS A 55 -25.61 -4.41 23.17
C HIS A 55 -24.57 -5.52 23.42
N GLN A 56 -23.39 -5.44 22.82
CA GLN A 56 -22.24 -6.28 23.14
C GLN A 56 -21.01 -5.42 23.43
N TYR A 57 -20.15 -5.84 24.36
CA TYR A 57 -18.89 -5.18 24.67
C TYR A 57 -17.70 -6.03 24.19
N PRO A 58 -16.61 -5.40 23.72
CA PRO A 58 -15.40 -6.11 23.37
C PRO A 58 -14.66 -6.57 24.64
N PHE A 59 -14.33 -7.87 24.71
CA PHE A 59 -13.50 -8.45 25.75
C PHE A 59 -12.40 -9.31 25.10
N GLY A 60 -11.22 -8.72 24.93
CA GLY A 60 -10.13 -9.32 24.15
C GLY A 60 -10.51 -9.46 22.68
N GLU A 61 -10.33 -10.65 22.10
CA GLU A 61 -10.70 -11.00 20.71
C GLU A 61 -12.17 -11.46 20.57
N LYS A 62 -12.97 -11.35 21.63
CA LYS A 62 -14.34 -11.91 21.69
C LYS A 62 -15.36 -10.82 21.99
N CYS A 63 -16.55 -10.95 21.40
CA CYS A 63 -17.69 -10.12 21.73
C CYS A 63 -18.58 -10.78 22.78
N CYS A 64 -18.81 -10.08 23.89
CA CYS A 64 -19.64 -10.56 24.99
C CYS A 64 -20.92 -9.73 25.10
N LYS A 65 -22.05 -10.39 25.37
CA LYS A 65 -23.33 -9.70 25.64
C LYS A 65 -23.32 -9.13 27.05
N TYR A 66 -23.97 -7.99 27.24
CA TYR A 66 -24.27 -7.49 28.59
C TYR A 66 -25.16 -8.51 29.32
N CYS A 67 -24.90 -8.71 30.62
CA CYS A 67 -25.78 -9.52 31.46
C CYS A 67 -27.13 -8.82 31.61
N ALA A 68 -28.21 -9.62 31.65
CA ALA A 68 -29.55 -9.10 31.89
C ALA A 68 -29.62 -8.47 33.29
N PRO A 69 -30.29 -7.32 33.46
CA PRO A 69 -30.48 -6.73 34.78
C PRO A 69 -31.25 -7.70 35.69
N GLY A 70 -30.67 -8.04 36.85
CA GLY A 70 -31.29 -8.95 37.84
C GLY A 70 -30.74 -10.38 37.86
N LYS A 71 -29.64 -10.67 37.17
CA LYS A 71 -28.77 -11.83 37.38
C LYS A 71 -27.49 -11.41 38.08
#